data_AF-A0A2I0DZQ0-F1
#
_entry.id   AF-A0A2I0DZQ0-F1
#
_cell.length_a   1.000
_cell.length_b   1.000
_cell.length_c   1.000
_cell.angle_alpha   90.00
_cell.angle_beta   90.00
_cell.angle_gamma   90.00
#
_symmetry.space_group_name_H-M   'P 1'
#
loop_
_entity.id
_entity.type
_entity.pdbx_description
1 polymer ?
#
loop_
_entity_poly.entity_id
_entity_poly.type
_entity_poly.pdbx_seq_one_letter_code
_entity_poly.pdbx_strand_id
1 'polypeptide(L)'
;MTVSFKSIVVLFVLMMGISAAQLIRLSFFPHTASYTLSPAQQRQDINQLLAVINQKSSFAAFDPAQKYIFNQQAQRLLSANLQPSNAVNFQVKLQRWISSLNDPATSISLPNRAKQLTDIKQLPGQLYYDGQHWLVYTAENSLFNEEFPFLTHMDGLPMQRWQKAAQRYIPDSIKLSIKEQSHWLHGINQLRLDIGLTTSNSIVLTFTNTEGDNTQREVALVSRNQQQENIQQPTAAAMAASSSSQHVIRYPENIKLSPHILEQLALSKPEQDLILDIRHLNVPDTALTQWLQRQFAPQSVAYSSAIGLMKYKRYPHSSTKLFSTKNIVPIKELHFFEQVNLEALGFDNHIQDSISFSQWLVRRLVNN
;
A
#
# COMPACT_ATOMS: atom_id res chain seq x y z
N MET A 1 -0.13 -1.60 71.66
CA MET A 1 -1.37 -1.03 71.10
C MET A 1 -2.30 -2.18 70.76
N THR A 2 -3.28 -2.45 71.62
CA THR A 2 -4.29 -3.49 71.40
C THR A 2 -5.36 -2.94 70.45
N VAL A 3 -5.38 -3.41 69.21
CA VAL A 3 -6.42 -3.05 68.26
C VAL A 3 -7.73 -3.63 68.76
N SER A 4 -8.67 -2.75 69.15
CA SER A 4 -9.99 -3.15 69.62
C SER A 4 -10.72 -3.95 68.54
N PHE A 5 -11.42 -5.02 68.92
CA PHE A 5 -12.27 -5.82 68.02
C PHE A 5 -13.22 -4.94 67.21
N LYS A 6 -13.76 -3.86 67.81
CA LYS A 6 -14.59 -2.86 67.10
C LYS A 6 -13.84 -2.19 65.95
N SER A 7 -12.56 -1.86 66.12
CA SER A 7 -11.74 -1.25 65.05
C SER A 7 -11.47 -2.21 63.91
N ILE A 8 -11.28 -3.51 64.20
CA ILE A 8 -11.09 -4.55 63.17
C ILE A 8 -12.37 -4.72 62.35
N VAL A 9 -13.53 -4.78 63.01
CA VAL A 9 -14.83 -4.91 62.34
C VAL A 9 -15.13 -3.69 61.47
N VAL A 10 -14.86 -2.47 61.96
CA VAL A 10 -15.05 -1.24 61.17
C VAL A 10 -14.15 -1.22 59.94
N LEU A 11 -12.87 -1.61 60.08
CA LEU A 11 -11.94 -1.70 58.95
C LEU A 11 -12.42 -2.71 57.89
N PHE A 12 -12.90 -3.87 58.34
CA PHE A 12 -13.38 -4.93 57.45
C PHE A 12 -14.63 -4.50 56.67
N VAL A 13 -15.61 -3.89 57.34
CA VAL A 13 -16.82 -3.35 56.69
C VAL A 13 -16.46 -2.26 55.69
N LEU A 14 -15.48 -1.41 56.00
CA LEU A 14 -15.02 -0.36 55.09
C LEU A 14 -14.32 -0.93 53.84
N MET A 15 -13.43 -1.92 54.02
CA MET A 15 -12.82 -2.65 52.89
C MET A 15 -13.85 -3.39 52.04
N MET A 16 -14.86 -4.00 52.67
CA MET A 16 -15.95 -4.68 51.96
C MET A 16 -16.81 -3.68 51.19
N GLY A 17 -17.09 -2.51 51.76
CA GLY A 17 -17.79 -1.41 51.09
C GLY A 17 -17.03 -0.87 49.87
N ILE A 18 -15.71 -0.67 49.99
CA ILE A 18 -14.86 -0.26 48.86
C ILE A 18 -14.86 -1.34 47.77
N SER A 19 -14.73 -2.61 48.16
CA SER A 19 -14.72 -3.74 47.22
C SER A 19 -16.06 -3.88 46.49
N ALA A 20 -17.17 -3.74 47.22
CA ALA A 20 -18.52 -3.74 46.64
C ALA A 20 -18.72 -2.55 45.68
N ALA A 21 -18.26 -1.34 46.04
CA ALA A 21 -18.32 -0.18 45.16
C ALA A 21 -17.49 -0.38 43.89
N GLN A 22 -16.31 -1.01 43.97
CA GLN A 22 -15.50 -1.34 42.81
C GLN A 22 -16.16 -2.43 41.94
N LEU A 23 -16.78 -3.44 42.54
CA LEU A 23 -17.54 -4.48 41.83
C LEU A 23 -18.77 -3.90 41.13
N ILE A 24 -19.52 -3.02 41.78
CA ILE A 24 -20.65 -2.29 41.17
C ILE A 24 -20.15 -1.45 39.99
N ARG A 25 -19.00 -0.76 40.15
CA ARG A 25 -18.40 0.01 39.06
C ARG A 25 -17.98 -0.87 37.87
N LEU A 26 -17.50 -2.08 38.12
CA LEU A 26 -17.15 -3.05 37.06
C LEU A 26 -18.40 -3.67 36.41
N SER A 27 -19.48 -3.84 37.16
CA SER A 27 -20.66 -4.59 36.70
C SER A 27 -21.76 -3.73 36.06
N PHE A 28 -21.87 -2.44 36.43
CA PHE A 28 -22.96 -1.56 35.97
C PHE A 28 -22.54 -0.46 34.99
N PHE A 29 -21.25 -0.14 34.85
CA PHE A 29 -20.81 0.73 33.78
C PHE A 29 -20.65 -0.10 32.52
N PRO A 30 -21.51 0.08 31.49
CA PRO A 30 -21.35 -0.66 30.25
C PRO A 30 -19.96 -0.35 29.70
N HIS A 31 -19.14 -1.39 29.51
CA HIS A 31 -17.95 -1.31 28.67
C HIS A 31 -18.37 -1.21 27.20
N THR A 32 -19.15 -0.19 26.85
CA THR A 32 -19.09 0.31 25.49
C THR A 32 -17.68 0.83 25.33
N ALA A 33 -16.85 0.07 24.61
CA ALA A 33 -15.50 0.50 24.29
C ALA A 33 -15.62 1.86 23.58
N SER A 34 -15.36 2.95 24.32
CA SER A 34 -15.39 4.27 23.74
C SER A 34 -14.13 4.39 22.89
N TYR A 35 -14.29 4.36 21.57
CA TYR A 35 -13.20 4.59 20.62
C TYR A 35 -12.87 6.08 20.48
N THR A 36 -13.34 6.91 21.41
CA THR A 36 -12.93 8.31 21.54
C THR A 36 -11.72 8.38 22.46
N LEU A 37 -10.63 8.92 21.94
CA LEU A 37 -9.39 9.13 22.67
C LEU A 37 -9.42 10.50 23.30
N SER A 38 -9.18 10.54 24.61
CA SER A 38 -8.98 11.80 25.34
C SER A 38 -7.70 12.49 24.86
N PRO A 39 -7.58 13.82 25.02
CA PRO A 39 -6.36 14.55 24.68
C PRO A 39 -5.12 14.01 25.39
N ALA A 40 -5.27 13.54 26.64
CA ALA A 40 -4.18 12.93 27.41
C ALA A 40 -3.70 11.61 26.78
N GLN A 41 -4.63 10.74 26.37
CA GLN A 41 -4.32 9.48 25.67
C GLN A 41 -3.64 9.76 24.33
N GLN A 42 -4.14 10.72 23.55
CA GLN A 42 -3.51 11.11 22.28
C GLN A 42 -2.06 11.59 22.49
N ARG A 43 -1.79 12.40 23.52
CA ARG A 43 -0.42 12.84 23.84
C ARG A 43 0.49 11.68 24.27
N GLN A 44 -0.04 10.77 25.09
CA GLN A 44 0.70 9.58 25.51
C GLN A 44 1.11 8.74 24.30
N ASP A 45 0.18 8.47 23.38
CA ASP A 45 0.43 7.68 22.18
C ASP A 45 1.44 8.37 21.24
N ILE A 46 1.34 9.69 21.06
CA ILE A 46 2.32 10.47 20.27
C ILE A 46 3.72 10.36 20.90
N ASN A 47 3.84 10.54 22.21
CA ASN A 47 5.13 10.45 22.91
C ASN A 47 5.72 9.04 22.82
N GLN A 48 4.89 8.01 22.97
CA GLN A 48 5.32 6.63 22.86
C GLN A 48 5.79 6.31 21.45
N LEU A 49 5.04 6.71 20.42
CA LEU A 49 5.43 6.52 19.02
C LEU A 49 6.73 7.26 18.69
N LEU A 50 6.86 8.51 19.15
CA LEU A 50 8.07 9.30 18.99
C LEU A 50 9.30 8.62 19.60
N ALA A 51 9.17 8.08 20.81
CA ALA A 51 10.24 7.35 21.50
C ALA A 51 10.63 6.08 20.74
N VAL A 52 9.64 5.29 20.30
CA VAL A 52 9.87 4.05 19.54
C VAL A 52 10.58 4.31 18.22
N ILE A 53 10.13 5.31 17.44
CA ILE A 53 10.77 5.68 16.17
C ILE A 53 12.20 6.15 16.41
N ASN A 54 12.43 7.03 17.38
CA ASN A 54 13.76 7.56 17.67
C ASN A 54 14.76 6.48 18.14
N GLN A 55 14.28 5.41 18.77
CA GLN A 55 15.10 4.32 19.28
C GLN A 55 15.30 3.17 18.28
N LYS A 56 14.26 2.83 17.50
CA LYS A 56 14.22 1.57 16.73
C LYS A 56 14.15 1.74 15.21
N SER A 57 13.85 2.93 14.68
CA SER A 57 13.73 3.10 13.23
C SER A 57 15.12 3.21 12.58
N SER A 58 15.40 2.31 11.65
CA SER A 58 16.59 2.36 10.79
C SER A 58 16.54 3.55 9.82
N PHE A 59 15.36 3.90 9.31
CA PHE A 59 15.17 5.08 8.46
C PHE A 59 15.46 6.38 9.21
N ALA A 60 14.99 6.50 10.46
CA ALA A 60 15.32 7.65 11.29
C ALA A 60 16.84 7.75 11.57
N ALA A 61 17.53 6.63 11.71
CA ALA A 61 18.98 6.60 11.90
C ALA A 61 19.75 6.94 10.61
N PHE A 62 19.21 6.55 9.45
CA PHE A 62 19.84 6.75 8.14
C PHE A 62 19.80 8.21 7.68
N ASP A 63 18.70 8.94 7.93
CA ASP A 63 18.54 10.34 7.53
C ASP A 63 18.25 11.26 8.74
N PRO A 64 19.30 11.88 9.32
CA PRO A 64 19.15 12.79 10.46
C PRO A 64 18.34 14.06 10.15
N ALA A 65 18.37 14.54 8.91
CA ALA A 65 17.63 15.74 8.52
C ALA A 65 16.13 15.45 8.48
N GLN A 66 15.75 14.30 7.91
CA GLN A 66 14.36 13.85 7.92
C GLN A 66 13.86 13.57 9.34
N LYS A 67 14.69 12.94 10.17
CA LYS A 67 14.40 12.73 11.60
C LYS A 67 14.14 14.05 12.33
N TYR A 68 14.92 15.08 12.04
CA TYR A 68 14.71 16.41 12.64
C TYR A 68 13.35 17.00 12.24
N ILE A 69 12.98 16.93 10.95
CA ILE A 69 11.67 17.39 10.46
C ILE A 69 10.53 16.61 11.12
N PHE A 70 10.64 15.28 11.17
CA PHE A 70 9.68 14.39 11.83
C PHE A 70 9.49 14.76 13.31
N ASN A 71 10.58 15.00 14.04
CA ASN A 71 10.55 15.41 15.44
C ASN A 71 9.93 16.79 15.63
N GLN A 72 10.22 17.76 14.76
CA GLN A 72 9.56 19.07 14.81
C GLN A 72 8.04 18.96 14.61
N GLN A 73 7.60 18.12 13.67
CA GLN A 73 6.16 17.89 13.45
C GLN A 73 5.52 17.25 14.68
N ALA A 74 6.20 16.31 15.34
CA ALA A 74 5.76 15.71 16.60
C ALA A 74 5.52 16.78 17.68
N GLN A 75 6.48 17.71 17.85
CA GLN A 75 6.36 18.80 18.83
C GLN A 75 5.14 19.69 18.52
N ARG A 76 4.87 20.00 17.25
CA ARG A 76 3.69 20.76 16.84
C ARG A 76 2.38 20.04 17.19
N LEU A 77 2.33 18.72 17.01
CA LEU A 77 1.16 17.91 17.39
C LEU A 77 0.95 17.90 18.91
N LEU A 78 2.02 17.82 19.69
CA LEU A 78 1.97 17.83 21.16
C LEU A 78 1.57 19.19 21.72
N SER A 79 2.04 20.28 21.10
CA SER A 79 1.71 21.66 21.49
C SER A 79 0.31 22.08 21.04
N ALA A 80 -0.32 21.37 20.10
CA ALA A 80 -1.66 21.68 19.64
C ALA A 80 -2.71 21.47 20.75
N ASN A 81 -3.79 22.24 20.69
CA ASN A 81 -4.95 22.01 21.54
C ASN A 81 -5.73 20.79 21.01
N LEU A 82 -5.30 19.60 21.43
CA LEU A 82 -5.92 18.35 21.05
C LEU A 82 -7.32 18.26 21.63
N GLN A 83 -8.31 18.09 20.75
CA GLN A 83 -9.68 17.80 21.14
C GLN A 83 -9.88 16.27 21.25
N PRO A 84 -10.82 15.81 22.09
CA PRO A 84 -11.27 14.42 22.04
C PRO A 84 -11.61 14.03 20.61
N SER A 85 -11.10 12.89 20.14
CA SER A 85 -11.29 12.47 18.76
C SER A 85 -11.49 10.97 18.65
N ASN A 86 -12.21 10.54 17.61
CA ASN A 86 -12.31 9.13 17.26
C ASN A 86 -10.92 8.57 16.90
N ALA A 87 -10.62 7.35 17.35
CA ALA A 87 -9.44 6.57 17.02
C ALA A 87 -9.11 6.56 15.51
N VAL A 88 -10.08 6.57 14.60
CA VAL A 88 -9.84 6.68 13.14
C VAL A 88 -9.24 8.02 12.76
N ASN A 89 -9.83 9.11 13.23
CA ASN A 89 -9.33 10.45 12.94
C ASN A 89 -7.93 10.63 13.51
N PHE A 90 -7.68 10.05 14.69
CA PHE A 90 -6.35 10.02 15.28
C PHE A 90 -5.37 9.14 14.48
N GLN A 91 -5.77 7.94 14.05
CA GLN A 91 -4.98 7.06 13.19
C GLN A 91 -4.55 7.76 11.90
N VAL A 92 -5.47 8.47 11.23
CA VAL A 92 -5.19 9.22 9.99
C VAL A 92 -4.20 10.36 10.25
N LYS A 93 -4.34 11.08 11.37
CA LYS A 93 -3.37 12.11 11.77
C LYS A 93 -1.98 11.52 12.02
N LEU A 94 -1.91 10.39 12.73
CA LEU A 94 -0.65 9.70 12.97
C LEU A 94 -0.05 9.18 11.66
N GLN A 95 -0.85 8.65 10.74
CA GLN A 95 -0.38 8.14 9.44
C GLN A 95 0.20 9.26 8.58
N ARG A 96 -0.41 10.44 8.59
CA ARG A 96 0.14 11.63 7.95
C ARG A 96 1.47 12.08 8.57
N TRP A 97 1.63 11.88 9.88
CA TRP A 97 2.89 12.21 10.55
C TRP A 97 3.96 11.16 10.25
N ILE A 98 3.63 9.86 10.28
CA ILE A 98 4.60 8.79 10.00
C ILE A 98 5.06 8.78 8.53
N SER A 99 4.21 9.20 7.58
CA SER A 99 4.62 9.34 6.17
C SER A 99 5.76 10.33 5.98
N SER A 100 5.89 11.32 6.88
CA SER A 100 7.02 12.25 6.89
C SER A 100 8.34 11.60 7.27
N LEU A 101 8.36 10.37 7.80
CA LEU A 101 9.59 9.60 7.99
C LEU A 101 10.19 9.12 6.66
N ASN A 102 9.40 9.13 5.59
CA ASN A 102 9.75 8.60 4.28
C ASN A 102 10.06 7.09 4.25
N ASP A 103 9.53 6.33 5.20
CA ASP A 103 9.68 4.87 5.28
C ASP A 103 8.47 4.15 4.65
N PRO A 104 8.63 3.49 3.48
CA PRO A 104 7.53 2.82 2.78
C PRO A 104 6.95 1.61 3.52
N ALA A 105 7.68 1.05 4.49
CA ALA A 105 7.21 -0.09 5.29
C ALA A 105 6.40 0.34 6.52
N THR A 106 6.40 1.63 6.86
CA THR A 106 5.65 2.13 8.02
C THR A 106 4.17 2.27 7.74
N SER A 107 3.36 1.74 8.64
CA SER A 107 1.90 1.90 8.59
C SER A 107 1.32 1.94 9.99
N ILE A 108 0.21 2.65 10.12
CA ILE A 108 -0.54 2.73 11.38
C ILE A 108 -1.88 2.05 11.16
N SER A 109 -2.11 1.00 11.93
CA SER A 109 -3.33 0.20 11.84
C SER A 109 -4.10 0.24 13.15
N LEU A 110 -5.42 0.39 13.05
CA LEU A 110 -6.31 0.14 14.18
C LEU A 110 -6.48 -1.36 14.43
N PRO A 111 -6.70 -1.78 15.69
CA PRO A 111 -7.09 -3.16 15.99
C PRO A 111 -8.43 -3.49 15.30
N ASN A 112 -8.61 -4.75 14.88
CA ASN A 112 -9.73 -5.18 14.03
C ASN A 112 -11.11 -4.82 14.60
N ARG A 113 -11.28 -4.88 15.93
CA ARG A 113 -12.53 -4.51 16.61
C ARG A 113 -12.88 -3.02 16.44
N ALA A 114 -11.89 -2.14 16.43
CA ALA A 114 -12.09 -0.71 16.20
C ALA A 114 -12.45 -0.42 14.74
N LYS A 115 -11.89 -1.17 13.78
CA LYS A 115 -12.20 -1.03 12.35
C LYS A 115 -13.67 -1.33 12.05
N GLN A 116 -14.22 -2.38 12.68
CA GLN A 116 -15.60 -2.81 12.49
C GLN A 116 -16.64 -1.82 13.03
N LEU A 117 -16.29 -1.01 14.03
CA LEU A 117 -17.22 -0.10 14.70
C LEU A 117 -17.19 1.32 14.12
N THR A 118 -16.35 1.57 13.12
CA THR A 118 -16.14 2.90 12.56
C THR A 118 -16.77 3.04 11.19
N ASP A 119 -17.72 3.97 11.07
CA ASP A 119 -18.40 4.31 9.81
C ASP A 119 -17.51 5.15 8.90
N ILE A 120 -16.43 4.56 8.40
CA ILE A 120 -15.57 5.21 7.40
C ILE A 120 -16.28 5.09 6.06
N LYS A 121 -16.80 6.22 5.58
CA LYS A 121 -17.40 6.36 4.26
C LYS A 121 -16.31 6.40 3.18
N GLN A 122 -16.40 5.48 2.23
CA GLN A 122 -15.46 5.30 1.13
C GLN A 122 -16.16 5.39 -0.22
N LEU A 123 -15.39 5.76 -1.25
CA LEU A 123 -15.88 5.71 -2.62
C LEU A 123 -16.18 4.25 -3.01
N PRO A 124 -17.41 3.92 -3.49
CA PRO A 124 -17.70 2.58 -3.99
C PRO A 124 -16.92 2.30 -5.27
N GLY A 125 -16.68 1.01 -5.54
CA GLY A 125 -15.91 0.58 -6.71
C GLY A 125 -14.39 0.59 -6.50
N GLN A 126 -13.63 0.54 -7.58
CA GLN A 126 -12.16 0.58 -7.61
C GLN A 126 -11.66 1.71 -8.50
N LEU A 127 -10.69 2.47 -8.01
CA LEU A 127 -10.01 3.50 -8.79
C LEU A 127 -8.78 2.94 -9.48
N TYR A 128 -8.69 3.14 -10.80
CA TYR A 128 -7.55 2.75 -11.61
C TYR A 128 -7.00 3.96 -12.37
N TYR A 129 -5.68 4.00 -12.55
CA TYR A 129 -5.01 5.02 -13.35
C TYR A 129 -4.31 4.34 -14.53
N ASP A 130 -4.66 4.73 -15.75
CA ASP A 130 -4.10 4.16 -16.98
C ASP A 130 -2.76 4.77 -17.40
N GLY A 131 -2.31 5.82 -16.70
CA GLY A 131 -1.12 6.60 -17.02
C GLY A 131 -1.42 8.04 -17.44
N GLN A 132 -2.67 8.34 -17.80
CA GLN A 132 -3.14 9.68 -18.16
C GLN A 132 -4.40 10.07 -17.38
N HIS A 133 -5.39 9.18 -17.31
CA HIS A 133 -6.72 9.43 -16.75
C HIS A 133 -7.04 8.48 -15.60
N TRP A 134 -7.92 8.93 -14.70
CA TRP A 134 -8.52 8.08 -13.68
C TRP A 134 -9.77 7.42 -14.23
N LEU A 135 -9.94 6.15 -13.92
CA LEU A 135 -11.13 5.37 -14.23
C LEU A 135 -11.73 4.83 -12.94
N VAL A 136 -13.05 4.69 -12.91
CA VAL A 136 -13.80 4.10 -11.81
C VAL A 136 -14.45 2.82 -12.31
N TYR A 137 -14.14 1.70 -11.66
CA TYR A 137 -14.77 0.41 -11.91
C TYR A 137 -15.78 0.09 -10.82
N THR A 138 -16.88 -0.55 -11.18
CA THR A 138 -17.87 -1.07 -10.21
C THR A 138 -17.35 -2.35 -9.53
N ALA A 139 -18.13 -2.92 -8.61
CA ALA A 139 -17.77 -4.18 -7.96
C ALA A 139 -17.73 -5.35 -8.96
N GLU A 140 -18.51 -5.27 -10.03
CA GLU A 140 -18.59 -6.24 -11.13
C GLU A 140 -17.47 -6.05 -12.17
N ASN A 141 -16.51 -5.16 -11.91
CA ASN A 141 -15.37 -4.86 -12.77
C ASN A 141 -15.76 -4.27 -14.16
N SER A 142 -16.93 -3.63 -14.26
CA SER A 142 -17.31 -2.81 -15.40
C SER A 142 -17.00 -1.33 -15.13
N LEU A 143 -16.89 -0.52 -16.18
CA LEU A 143 -16.72 0.93 -16.02
C LEU A 143 -17.99 1.53 -15.43
N PHE A 144 -17.81 2.48 -14.51
CA PHE A 144 -18.93 3.20 -13.89
C PHE A 144 -19.77 3.94 -14.95
N ASN A 145 -19.14 4.40 -16.03
CA ASN A 145 -19.77 4.96 -17.21
C ASN A 145 -18.91 4.66 -18.45
N GLU A 146 -19.44 3.90 -19.41
CA GLU A 146 -18.71 3.53 -20.63
C GLU A 146 -18.61 4.69 -21.64
N GLU A 147 -19.65 5.54 -21.70
CA GLU A 147 -19.69 6.69 -22.61
C GLU A 147 -18.78 7.83 -22.14
N PHE A 148 -18.63 7.97 -20.81
CA PHE A 148 -17.74 8.96 -20.17
C PHE A 148 -16.80 8.25 -19.19
N PRO A 149 -15.72 7.61 -19.68
CA PRO A 149 -14.89 6.73 -18.87
C PRO A 149 -13.93 7.44 -17.91
N PHE A 150 -13.61 8.71 -18.15
CA PHE A 150 -12.54 9.40 -17.44
C PHE A 150 -13.07 10.23 -16.27
N LEU A 151 -12.69 9.87 -15.04
CA LEU A 151 -12.95 10.66 -13.84
C LEU A 151 -12.00 11.86 -13.80
N THR A 152 -12.57 13.07 -13.89
CA THR A 152 -11.79 14.32 -13.88
C THR A 152 -11.95 15.14 -12.62
N HIS A 153 -13.14 15.12 -12.01
CA HIS A 153 -13.42 15.87 -10.78
C HIS A 153 -14.20 15.05 -9.76
N MET A 154 -13.98 15.36 -8.48
CA MET A 154 -14.80 14.91 -7.37
C MET A 154 -15.21 16.13 -6.53
N ASP A 155 -16.49 16.25 -6.21
CA ASP A 155 -17.12 17.44 -5.59
C ASP A 155 -16.76 18.75 -6.29
N GLY A 156 -16.69 18.73 -7.63
CA GLY A 156 -16.31 19.90 -8.44
C GLY A 156 -14.83 20.29 -8.35
N LEU A 157 -14.00 19.57 -7.60
CA LEU A 157 -12.55 19.79 -7.55
C LEU A 157 -11.81 18.81 -8.47
N PRO A 158 -10.78 19.26 -9.21
CA PRO A 158 -10.05 18.40 -10.13
C PRO A 158 -9.32 17.29 -9.38
N MET A 159 -9.21 16.12 -10.01
CA MET A 159 -8.55 14.93 -9.45
C MET A 159 -7.13 15.22 -8.95
N GLN A 160 -6.39 16.12 -9.60
CA GLN A 160 -5.06 16.53 -9.16
C GLN A 160 -5.04 17.08 -7.72
N ARG A 161 -6.09 17.80 -7.31
CA ARG A 161 -6.20 18.33 -5.94
C ARG A 161 -6.42 17.22 -4.92
N TRP A 162 -7.21 16.22 -5.28
CA TRP A 162 -7.44 15.02 -4.46
C TRP A 162 -6.19 14.14 -4.37
N GLN A 163 -5.49 13.92 -5.48
CA GLN A 163 -4.20 13.23 -5.49
C GLN A 163 -3.19 13.91 -4.57
N LYS A 164 -3.06 15.24 -4.64
CA LYS A 164 -2.15 16.01 -3.78
C LYS A 164 -2.51 15.88 -2.30
N ALA A 165 -3.79 15.77 -1.97
CA ALA A 165 -4.22 15.50 -0.60
C ALA A 165 -3.88 14.07 -0.16
N ALA A 166 -4.19 13.07 -1.00
CA ALA A 166 -3.88 11.66 -0.75
C ALA A 166 -2.37 11.42 -0.55
N GLN A 167 -1.53 12.10 -1.34
CA GLN A 167 -0.08 12.03 -1.25
C GLN A 167 0.51 12.49 0.10
N ARG A 168 -0.24 13.19 0.96
CA ARG A 168 0.23 13.55 2.31
C ARG A 168 0.31 12.34 3.24
N TYR A 169 -0.41 11.26 2.93
CA TYR A 169 -0.46 10.05 3.75
C TYR A 169 0.49 8.96 3.26
N ILE A 170 1.20 9.23 2.15
CA ILE A 170 2.09 8.31 1.47
C ILE A 170 3.54 8.81 1.66
N PRO A 171 4.48 7.93 2.05
CA PRO A 171 5.91 8.27 2.10
C PRO A 171 6.43 8.79 0.74
N ASP A 172 7.31 9.78 0.75
CA ASP A 172 7.83 10.43 -0.48
C ASP A 172 8.45 9.43 -1.48
N SER A 173 9.09 8.37 -0.98
CA SER A 173 9.71 7.28 -1.73
C SER A 173 8.74 6.49 -2.59
N ILE A 174 7.47 6.39 -2.17
CA ILE A 174 6.39 5.69 -2.88
C ILE A 174 5.21 6.60 -3.22
N LYS A 175 5.39 7.90 -3.13
CA LYS A 175 4.33 8.92 -3.33
C LYS A 175 3.67 8.85 -4.70
N LEU A 176 4.40 8.40 -5.71
CA LEU A 176 3.92 8.23 -7.09
C LEU A 176 3.34 6.83 -7.35
N SER A 177 3.28 5.96 -6.33
CA SER A 177 2.65 4.65 -6.45
C SER A 177 1.15 4.81 -6.71
N ILE A 178 0.70 4.36 -7.88
CA ILE A 178 -0.72 4.38 -8.26
C ILE A 178 -1.56 3.58 -7.26
N LYS A 179 -1.03 2.43 -6.78
CA LYS A 179 -1.71 1.58 -5.80
C LYS A 179 -1.99 2.34 -4.51
N GLU A 180 -0.99 3.02 -3.97
CA GLU A 180 -1.13 3.78 -2.72
C GLU A 180 -2.00 5.02 -2.91
N GLN A 181 -1.85 5.73 -4.04
CA GLN A 181 -2.72 6.86 -4.34
C GLN A 181 -4.18 6.43 -4.46
N SER A 182 -4.46 5.34 -5.17
CA SER A 182 -5.81 4.77 -5.29
C SER A 182 -6.37 4.39 -3.91
N HIS A 183 -5.59 3.69 -3.09
CA HIS A 183 -5.98 3.33 -1.72
C HIS A 183 -6.43 4.53 -0.89
N TRP A 184 -5.64 5.61 -0.91
CA TRP A 184 -5.96 6.82 -0.16
C TRP A 184 -7.10 7.64 -0.77
N LEU A 185 -7.26 7.62 -2.10
CA LEU A 185 -8.36 8.28 -2.78
C LEU A 185 -9.73 7.68 -2.42
N HIS A 186 -9.81 6.43 -2.00
CA HIS A 186 -11.06 5.87 -1.46
C HIS A 186 -11.50 6.53 -0.15
N GLY A 187 -10.60 7.13 0.62
CA GLY A 187 -10.87 7.77 1.92
C GLY A 187 -11.51 9.16 1.82
N ILE A 188 -12.60 9.31 1.04
CA ILE A 188 -13.17 10.60 0.65
C ILE A 188 -13.41 11.56 1.81
N ASN A 189 -14.09 11.12 2.87
CA ASN A 189 -14.40 12.03 3.99
C ASN A 189 -13.15 12.47 4.77
N GLN A 190 -12.10 11.67 4.78
CA GLN A 190 -10.83 12.06 5.39
C GLN A 190 -10.13 13.11 4.52
N LEU A 191 -10.10 12.90 3.20
CA LEU A 191 -9.54 13.85 2.24
C LEU A 191 -10.30 15.18 2.21
N ARG A 192 -11.63 15.16 2.33
CA ARG A 192 -12.47 16.36 2.41
C ARG A 192 -12.02 17.27 3.55
N LEU A 193 -11.89 16.73 4.75
CA LEU A 193 -11.40 17.48 5.92
C LEU A 193 -10.01 18.07 5.67
N ASP A 194 -9.14 17.32 4.99
CA ASP A 194 -7.76 17.72 4.69
C ASP A 194 -7.64 18.81 3.61
N ILE A 195 -8.65 18.90 2.73
CA ILE A 195 -8.79 19.91 1.67
C ILE A 195 -9.62 21.12 2.16
N GLY A 196 -10.31 21.01 3.29
CA GLY A 196 -11.16 22.05 3.87
C GLY A 196 -12.63 21.98 3.44
N LEU A 197 -13.09 20.82 2.97
CA LEU A 197 -14.48 20.53 2.65
C LEU A 197 -15.21 19.88 3.83
N THR A 198 -16.52 20.04 3.86
CA THR A 198 -17.40 19.35 4.82
C THR A 198 -17.54 17.87 4.46
N THR A 199 -17.68 17.01 5.47
CA THR A 199 -17.97 15.59 5.26
C THR A 199 -19.42 15.40 4.78
N SER A 200 -19.64 14.50 3.83
CA SER A 200 -20.97 14.14 3.32
C SER A 200 -21.09 12.62 3.17
N ASN A 201 -22.31 12.11 3.05
CA ASN A 201 -22.59 10.70 2.76
C ASN A 201 -22.66 10.39 1.26
N SER A 202 -22.63 11.41 0.41
CA SER A 202 -22.53 11.28 -1.05
C SER A 202 -21.32 12.05 -1.57
N ILE A 203 -20.95 11.79 -2.82
CA ILE A 203 -19.92 12.49 -3.57
C ILE A 203 -20.41 12.72 -5.00
N VAL A 204 -20.12 13.90 -5.55
CA VAL A 204 -20.40 14.18 -6.97
C VAL A 204 -19.17 13.84 -7.79
N LEU A 205 -19.28 12.89 -8.70
CA LEU A 205 -18.23 12.49 -9.63
C LEU A 205 -18.50 13.13 -10.99
N THR A 206 -17.51 13.83 -11.54
CA THR A 206 -17.56 14.35 -12.91
C THR A 206 -16.72 13.48 -13.83
N PHE A 207 -17.36 12.95 -14.84
CA PHE A 207 -16.74 12.13 -15.88
C PHE A 207 -16.66 12.88 -17.20
N THR A 208 -15.63 12.61 -17.99
CA THR A 208 -15.45 13.17 -19.34
C THR A 208 -15.19 12.08 -20.37
N ASN A 209 -15.50 12.36 -21.63
CA ASN A 209 -15.15 11.52 -22.77
C ASN A 209 -13.90 12.08 -23.51
N THR A 210 -13.53 11.47 -24.63
CA THR A 210 -12.40 11.91 -25.47
C THR A 210 -12.68 13.21 -26.23
N GLU A 211 -13.95 13.59 -26.38
CA GLU A 211 -14.39 14.79 -27.11
C GLU A 211 -14.44 16.03 -26.21
N GLY A 212 -14.31 15.84 -24.88
CA GLY A 212 -14.31 16.91 -23.89
C GLY A 212 -15.68 17.17 -23.26
N ASP A 213 -16.72 16.45 -23.67
CA ASP A 213 -18.02 16.49 -23.01
C ASP A 213 -17.95 15.90 -21.62
N ASN A 214 -18.84 16.35 -20.74
CA ASN A 214 -18.85 15.93 -19.34
C ASN A 214 -20.24 15.54 -18.83
N THR A 215 -20.24 14.67 -17.82
CA THR A 215 -21.44 14.28 -17.08
C THR A 215 -21.13 14.21 -15.59
N GLN A 216 -22.10 14.54 -14.76
CA GLN A 216 -21.98 14.48 -13.31
C GLN A 216 -22.91 13.40 -12.75
N ARG A 217 -22.39 12.61 -11.82
CA ARG A 217 -23.19 11.60 -11.10
C ARG A 217 -22.95 11.74 -9.61
N GLU A 218 -24.03 11.84 -8.85
CA GLU A 218 -23.98 11.73 -7.40
C GLU A 218 -23.97 10.27 -7.00
N VAL A 219 -23.01 9.90 -6.15
CA VAL A 219 -22.77 8.53 -5.71
C VAL A 219 -22.78 8.48 -4.18
N ALA A 220 -23.54 7.55 -3.61
CA ALA A 220 -23.53 7.31 -2.17
C ALA A 220 -22.21 6.67 -1.74
N LEU A 221 -21.59 7.19 -0.68
CA LEU A 221 -20.39 6.60 -0.09
C LEU A 221 -20.78 5.40 0.77
N VAL A 222 -20.00 4.33 0.65
CA VAL A 222 -20.23 3.06 1.35
C VAL A 222 -19.38 2.97 2.60
N SER A 223 -19.88 2.31 3.64
CA SER A 223 -19.06 2.03 4.82
C SER A 223 -18.03 0.94 4.47
N ARG A 224 -16.77 1.09 4.92
CA ARG A 224 -15.68 0.11 4.68
C ARG A 224 -16.07 -1.35 4.93
N ASN A 225 -16.91 -1.61 5.93
CA ASN A 225 -17.38 -2.96 6.27
C ASN A 225 -18.30 -3.55 5.19
N GLN A 226 -19.14 -2.72 4.55
CA GLN A 226 -20.06 -3.16 3.48
C GLN A 226 -19.30 -3.47 2.19
N GLN A 227 -18.19 -2.78 1.95
CA GLN A 227 -17.37 -3.01 0.75
C GLN A 227 -16.62 -4.34 0.83
N GLN A 228 -16.24 -4.81 2.03
CA GLN A 228 -15.59 -6.12 2.19
C GLN A 228 -16.56 -7.30 2.01
N GLU A 229 -17.86 -7.13 2.22
CA GLU A 229 -18.87 -8.15 1.93
C GLU A 229 -19.22 -8.23 0.43
N ASN A 230 -19.00 -7.15 -0.32
CA ASN A 230 -19.38 -7.05 -1.74
C ASN A 230 -18.22 -7.22 -2.72
N ILE A 231 -16.98 -7.34 -2.24
CA ILE A 231 -15.87 -7.85 -3.06
C ILE A 231 -15.96 -9.38 -3.01
N GLN A 232 -16.94 -9.92 -3.75
CA GLN A 232 -16.85 -11.32 -4.15
C GLN A 232 -15.54 -11.47 -4.91
N GLN A 233 -14.69 -12.36 -4.40
CA GLN A 233 -13.45 -12.77 -5.03
C GLN A 233 -13.75 -13.01 -6.52
N PRO A 234 -12.97 -12.43 -7.46
CA PRO A 234 -13.13 -12.78 -8.86
C PRO A 234 -12.92 -14.29 -8.97
N THR A 235 -13.98 -15.00 -9.31
CA THR A 235 -13.93 -16.44 -9.57
C THR A 235 -13.00 -16.66 -10.75
N ALA A 236 -12.25 -17.75 -10.73
CA ALA A 236 -11.25 -18.13 -11.74
C ALA A 236 -11.79 -18.10 -13.19
N ALA A 237 -13.11 -18.10 -13.38
CA ALA A 237 -13.79 -17.95 -14.67
C ALA A 237 -13.63 -16.56 -15.32
N ALA A 238 -13.54 -15.47 -14.55
CA ALA A 238 -13.43 -14.11 -15.11
C ALA A 238 -12.04 -13.80 -15.71
N MET A 239 -11.01 -14.55 -15.32
CA MET A 239 -9.65 -14.42 -15.87
C MET A 239 -9.46 -15.12 -17.21
N ALA A 240 -10.41 -15.95 -17.66
CA ALA A 240 -10.29 -16.72 -18.89
C ALA A 240 -10.73 -15.96 -20.16
N ALA A 241 -11.35 -14.78 -20.04
CA ALA A 241 -12.05 -14.13 -21.15
C ALA A 241 -11.29 -13.03 -21.90
N SER A 242 -10.01 -12.76 -21.57
CA SER A 242 -9.19 -11.77 -22.30
C SER A 242 -8.07 -12.46 -23.08
N SER A 243 -8.46 -13.22 -24.11
CA SER A 243 -7.53 -13.81 -25.08
C SER A 243 -7.52 -12.99 -26.37
N SER A 244 -6.62 -12.01 -26.44
CA SER A 244 -6.10 -11.50 -27.70
C SER A 244 -4.57 -11.54 -27.67
N SER A 245 -4.01 -12.49 -28.43
CA SER A 245 -2.64 -12.57 -28.95
C SER A 245 -1.41 -12.51 -28.01
N GLN A 246 -1.55 -12.34 -26.69
CA GLN A 246 -0.45 -12.52 -25.74
C GLN A 246 -0.95 -13.31 -24.52
N HIS A 247 -0.27 -14.39 -24.15
CA HIS A 247 -0.65 -15.21 -23.01
C HIS A 247 -0.16 -14.52 -21.73
N VAL A 248 -0.94 -13.54 -21.25
CA VAL A 248 -0.65 -12.79 -20.02
C VAL A 248 -1.21 -13.57 -18.83
N ILE A 249 -0.34 -14.14 -18.00
CA ILE A 249 -0.73 -14.76 -16.73
C ILE A 249 -0.44 -13.76 -15.60
N ARG A 250 -1.48 -13.32 -14.89
CA ARG A 250 -1.33 -12.40 -13.76
C ARG A 250 -1.17 -13.17 -12.45
N TYR A 251 -0.09 -12.87 -11.73
CA TYR A 251 0.19 -13.48 -10.45
C TYR A 251 -0.67 -12.86 -9.32
N PRO A 252 -1.33 -13.68 -8.48
CA PRO A 252 -2.25 -13.20 -7.46
C PRO A 252 -1.53 -12.53 -6.30
N GLU A 253 -2.19 -11.57 -5.68
CA GLU A 253 -1.70 -10.93 -4.44
C GLU A 253 -1.70 -11.91 -3.25
N ASN A 254 -2.60 -12.91 -3.27
CA ASN A 254 -2.67 -13.96 -2.26
C ASN A 254 -1.84 -15.18 -2.69
N ILE A 255 -0.70 -15.37 -2.03
CA ILE A 255 0.21 -16.52 -2.24
C ILE A 255 -0.50 -17.87 -2.12
N LYS A 256 -1.60 -17.99 -1.36
CA LYS A 256 -2.36 -19.25 -1.28
C LYS A 256 -2.95 -19.72 -2.62
N LEU A 257 -3.08 -18.81 -3.58
CA LEU A 257 -3.54 -19.09 -4.94
C LEU A 257 -2.40 -19.43 -5.90
N SER A 258 -1.14 -19.40 -5.44
CA SER A 258 0.01 -19.74 -6.27
C SER A 258 0.00 -21.14 -6.87
N PRO A 259 -0.49 -22.22 -6.19
CA PRO A 259 -0.49 -23.55 -6.78
C PRO A 259 -1.29 -23.63 -8.08
N HIS A 260 -2.45 -22.98 -8.11
CA HIS A 260 -3.34 -22.96 -9.29
C HIS A 260 -2.72 -22.19 -10.47
N ILE A 261 -1.98 -21.12 -10.18
CA ILE A 261 -1.28 -20.34 -11.21
C ILE A 261 -0.07 -21.09 -11.74
N LEU A 262 0.63 -21.82 -10.87
CA LEU A 262 1.74 -22.68 -11.26
C LEU A 262 1.28 -23.86 -12.12
N GLU A 263 0.08 -24.40 -11.87
CA GLU A 263 -0.56 -25.37 -12.77
C GLU A 263 -0.88 -24.76 -14.14
N GLN A 264 -1.45 -23.54 -14.19
CA GLN A 264 -1.68 -22.83 -15.45
C GLN A 264 -0.38 -22.54 -16.21
N LEU A 265 0.67 -22.15 -15.50
CA LEU A 265 2.01 -21.93 -16.04
C LEU A 265 2.64 -23.24 -16.54
N ALA A 266 2.41 -24.37 -15.87
CA ALA A 266 2.87 -25.68 -16.34
C ALA A 266 2.14 -26.14 -17.62
N LEU A 267 0.90 -25.69 -17.83
CA LEU A 267 0.10 -25.96 -19.03
C LEU A 267 0.45 -25.02 -20.20
N SER A 268 1.08 -23.87 -19.93
CA SER A 268 1.56 -22.98 -20.98
C SER A 268 2.74 -23.59 -21.75
N LYS A 269 2.61 -23.67 -23.08
CA LYS A 269 3.65 -24.25 -23.95
C LYS A 269 4.84 -23.28 -24.09
N PRO A 270 6.08 -23.79 -24.16
CA PRO A 270 7.29 -22.95 -24.27
C PRO A 270 7.44 -22.21 -25.60
N GLU A 271 6.59 -22.48 -26.59
CA GLU A 271 6.64 -21.86 -27.93
C GLU A 271 5.83 -20.56 -28.05
N GLN A 272 5.21 -20.07 -26.96
CA GLN A 272 4.43 -18.82 -26.94
C GLN A 272 5.07 -17.80 -26.00
N ASP A 273 5.07 -16.53 -26.40
CA ASP A 273 5.47 -15.40 -25.56
C ASP A 273 4.59 -15.35 -24.29
N LEU A 274 5.15 -15.83 -23.19
CA LEU A 274 4.52 -15.80 -21.87
C LEU A 274 4.81 -14.46 -21.20
N ILE A 275 3.77 -13.69 -20.91
CA ILE A 275 3.88 -12.47 -20.10
C ILE A 275 3.40 -12.79 -18.69
N LEU A 276 4.33 -12.93 -17.75
CA LEU A 276 4.00 -13.11 -16.34
C LEU A 276 3.94 -11.76 -15.62
N ASP A 277 2.74 -11.32 -15.24
CA ASP A 277 2.52 -10.07 -14.50
C ASP A 277 2.60 -10.30 -12.98
N ILE A 278 3.76 -9.98 -12.40
CA ILE A 278 4.05 -10.11 -10.96
C ILE A 278 3.83 -8.83 -10.15
N ARG A 279 3.25 -7.77 -10.74
CA ARG A 279 3.18 -6.43 -10.10
C ARG A 279 2.37 -6.40 -8.80
N HIS A 280 1.51 -7.38 -8.59
CA HIS A 280 0.68 -7.52 -7.39
C HIS A 280 1.31 -8.39 -6.30
N LEU A 281 2.50 -8.96 -6.54
CA LEU A 281 3.22 -9.78 -5.57
C LEU A 281 3.95 -8.90 -4.55
N ASN A 282 3.37 -8.76 -3.35
CA ASN A 282 3.95 -7.94 -2.29
C ASN A 282 4.92 -8.71 -1.36
N VAL A 283 4.96 -10.05 -1.48
CA VAL A 283 5.74 -10.94 -0.61
C VAL A 283 6.43 -12.00 -1.49
N PRO A 284 7.68 -12.40 -1.22
CA PRO A 284 8.37 -13.41 -2.03
C PRO A 284 7.61 -14.74 -2.04
N ASP A 285 7.33 -15.29 -3.23
CA ASP A 285 6.79 -16.65 -3.38
C ASP A 285 7.92 -17.63 -3.76
N THR A 286 8.21 -18.56 -2.86
CA THR A 286 9.27 -19.56 -3.05
C THR A 286 8.93 -20.53 -4.19
N ALA A 287 7.65 -20.89 -4.35
CA ALA A 287 7.20 -21.82 -5.40
C ALA A 287 7.31 -21.18 -6.78
N LEU A 288 6.97 -19.89 -6.91
CA LEU A 288 7.21 -19.13 -8.15
C LEU A 288 8.70 -19.06 -8.48
N THR A 289 9.53 -18.78 -7.48
CA THR A 289 10.97 -18.68 -7.66
C THR A 289 11.57 -20.00 -8.15
N GLN A 290 11.14 -21.12 -7.57
CA GLN A 290 11.57 -22.46 -7.99
C GLN A 290 11.06 -22.82 -9.39
N TRP A 291 9.83 -22.43 -9.74
CA TRP A 291 9.30 -22.66 -11.08
C TRP A 291 10.08 -21.88 -12.14
N LEU A 292 10.36 -20.59 -11.90
CA LEU A 292 11.19 -19.76 -12.78
C LEU A 292 12.59 -20.36 -12.96
N GLN A 293 13.19 -20.86 -11.88
CA GLN A 293 14.47 -21.56 -11.95
C GLN A 293 14.38 -22.85 -12.78
N ARG A 294 13.34 -23.67 -12.62
CA ARG A 294 13.23 -24.91 -13.40
C ARG A 294 13.01 -24.69 -14.88
N GLN A 295 12.23 -23.66 -15.25
CA GLN A 295 11.85 -23.42 -16.64
C GLN A 295 12.86 -22.58 -17.41
N PHE A 296 13.47 -21.59 -16.75
CA PHE A 296 14.34 -20.62 -17.41
C PHE A 296 15.79 -20.69 -16.96
N ALA A 297 16.13 -21.45 -15.92
CA ALA A 297 17.54 -21.71 -15.63
C ALA A 297 18.04 -22.83 -16.56
N PRO A 298 19.08 -22.57 -17.37
CA PRO A 298 19.68 -23.60 -18.21
C PRO A 298 20.20 -24.79 -17.38
N GLN A 299 19.85 -26.02 -17.79
CA GLN A 299 20.17 -27.26 -17.07
C GLN A 299 21.66 -27.66 -17.14
N SER A 300 22.41 -27.09 -18.08
CA SER A 300 23.88 -27.18 -18.13
C SER A 300 24.42 -25.93 -18.81
N VAL A 301 25.02 -25.03 -18.04
CA VAL A 301 25.62 -23.81 -18.58
C VAL A 301 27.10 -24.06 -18.79
N ALA A 302 27.57 -23.90 -20.03
CA ALA A 302 28.99 -23.83 -20.29
C ALA A 302 29.59 -22.66 -19.48
N TYR A 303 30.66 -22.95 -18.75
CA TYR A 303 31.44 -21.99 -17.99
C TYR A 303 31.65 -20.72 -18.82
N SER A 304 31.20 -19.57 -18.29
CA SER A 304 31.28 -18.22 -18.91
C SER A 304 30.18 -17.77 -19.89
N SER A 305 28.96 -18.31 -19.87
CA SER A 305 27.86 -17.72 -20.66
C SER A 305 27.09 -16.63 -19.90
N ALA A 306 26.60 -15.63 -20.63
CA ALA A 306 25.53 -14.74 -20.17
C ALA A 306 24.32 -15.61 -19.81
N ILE A 307 23.82 -15.50 -18.57
CA ILE A 307 22.66 -16.27 -18.08
C ILE A 307 21.39 -15.42 -17.95
N GLY A 308 21.48 -14.12 -18.20
CA GLY A 308 20.32 -13.24 -18.15
C GLY A 308 20.64 -11.83 -18.60
N LEU A 309 19.66 -11.21 -19.24
CA LEU A 309 19.67 -9.80 -19.65
C LEU A 309 18.66 -9.04 -18.80
N MET A 310 19.01 -7.83 -18.38
CA MET A 310 18.17 -6.98 -17.55
C MET A 310 18.23 -5.53 -18.02
N LYS A 311 17.08 -4.87 -18.05
CA LYS A 311 16.95 -3.42 -18.19
C LYS A 311 15.96 -2.94 -17.14
N TYR A 312 16.22 -1.80 -16.53
CA TYR A 312 15.31 -1.23 -15.52
C TYR A 312 15.06 0.25 -15.78
N LYS A 313 13.92 0.77 -15.33
CA LYS A 313 13.58 2.19 -15.46
C LYS A 313 14.37 3.01 -14.44
N ARG A 314 15.07 4.05 -14.88
CA ARG A 314 15.82 4.96 -14.02
C ARG A 314 14.83 5.88 -13.29
N TYR A 315 14.87 5.84 -11.96
CA TYR A 315 14.23 6.84 -11.11
C TYR A 315 15.32 7.78 -10.56
N PRO A 316 14.99 9.02 -10.17
CA PRO A 316 15.97 9.99 -9.68
C PRO A 316 16.87 9.50 -8.53
N HIS A 317 16.43 8.46 -7.80
CA HIS A 317 17.18 7.84 -6.70
C HIS A 317 17.63 6.39 -6.96
N SER A 318 17.42 5.84 -8.18
CA SER A 318 17.85 4.47 -8.49
C SER A 318 19.36 4.44 -8.75
N SER A 319 20.14 4.00 -7.77
CA SER A 319 21.58 3.77 -7.95
C SER A 319 21.83 2.40 -8.59
N THR A 320 22.67 2.35 -9.62
CA THR A 320 23.23 1.09 -10.15
C THR A 320 23.96 0.27 -9.08
N LYS A 321 24.34 0.89 -7.94
CA LYS A 321 24.95 0.21 -6.80
C LYS A 321 24.06 -0.88 -6.17
N LEU A 322 22.74 -0.79 -6.32
CA LEU A 322 21.84 -1.88 -5.89
C LEU A 322 22.01 -3.15 -6.74
N PHE A 323 22.45 -3.00 -7.99
CA PHE A 323 22.73 -4.09 -8.91
C PHE A 323 24.23 -4.44 -9.00
N SER A 324 25.11 -3.67 -8.35
CA SER A 324 26.55 -3.93 -8.29
C SER A 324 26.90 -5.10 -7.34
N THR A 325 26.09 -6.15 -7.36
CA THR A 325 26.56 -7.48 -6.97
C THR A 325 27.54 -7.94 -8.04
N LYS A 326 28.58 -8.70 -7.65
CA LYS A 326 29.81 -8.98 -8.45
C LYS A 326 29.61 -9.58 -9.84
N ASN A 327 28.38 -9.85 -10.27
CA ASN A 327 28.06 -10.72 -11.39
C ASN A 327 27.12 -10.06 -12.41
N ILE A 328 26.90 -8.75 -12.33
CA ILE A 328 26.06 -8.01 -13.28
C ILE A 328 26.93 -6.94 -13.93
N VAL A 329 27.18 -7.08 -15.23
CA VAL A 329 28.03 -6.18 -16.02
C VAL A 329 27.23 -5.54 -17.16
N PRO A 330 27.44 -4.26 -17.48
CA PRO A 330 26.87 -3.66 -18.68
C PRO A 330 27.18 -4.44 -19.94
N ILE A 331 26.25 -4.49 -20.89
CA ILE A 331 26.47 -5.19 -22.16
C ILE A 331 27.68 -4.66 -22.94
N LYS A 332 27.93 -3.35 -22.83
CA LYS A 332 29.07 -2.66 -23.43
C LYS A 332 30.42 -3.12 -22.85
N GLU A 333 30.39 -3.73 -21.66
CA GLU A 333 31.56 -4.28 -20.96
C GLU A 333 31.73 -5.80 -21.20
N LEU A 334 30.85 -6.43 -21.98
CA LEU A 334 31.03 -7.83 -22.40
C LEU A 334 32.13 -7.94 -23.46
N HIS A 335 32.77 -9.11 -23.54
CA HIS A 335 33.70 -9.40 -24.62
C HIS A 335 32.97 -9.53 -25.96
N PHE A 336 33.66 -9.21 -27.06
CA PHE A 336 33.12 -9.25 -28.42
C PHE A 336 32.36 -10.55 -28.74
N PHE A 337 32.93 -11.71 -28.40
CA PHE A 337 32.29 -13.00 -28.65
C PHE A 337 31.00 -13.22 -27.85
N GLU A 338 30.88 -12.65 -26.66
CA GLU A 338 29.65 -12.71 -25.87
C GLU A 338 28.57 -11.81 -26.49
N GLN A 339 28.94 -10.64 -27.00
CA GLN A 339 28.02 -9.74 -27.69
C GLN A 339 27.48 -10.37 -28.98
N VAL A 340 28.36 -10.95 -29.79
CA VAL A 340 27.98 -11.67 -31.03
C VAL A 340 27.10 -12.88 -30.73
N ASN A 341 27.33 -13.59 -29.64
CA ASN A 341 26.48 -14.72 -29.25
C ASN A 341 25.06 -14.25 -28.85
N LEU A 342 24.96 -13.12 -28.15
CA LEU A 342 23.66 -12.52 -27.84
C LEU A 342 22.93 -12.07 -29.12
N GLU A 343 23.64 -11.44 -30.05
CA GLU A 343 23.09 -11.04 -31.36
C GLU A 343 22.61 -12.26 -32.17
N ALA A 344 23.38 -13.36 -32.18
CA ALA A 344 23.00 -14.60 -32.83
C ALA A 344 21.75 -15.26 -32.20
N LEU A 345 21.51 -15.02 -30.91
CA LEU A 345 20.28 -15.42 -30.20
C LEU A 345 19.11 -14.45 -30.44
N GLY A 346 19.25 -13.49 -31.35
CA GLY A 346 18.20 -12.54 -31.74
C GLY A 346 18.12 -11.29 -30.85
N PHE A 347 19.11 -11.06 -29.98
CA PHE A 347 19.14 -9.85 -29.16
C PHE A 347 19.73 -8.66 -29.93
N ASP A 348 18.90 -7.67 -30.23
CA ASP A 348 19.34 -6.41 -30.84
C ASP A 348 19.67 -5.34 -29.79
N ASN A 349 20.95 -5.03 -29.64
CA ASN A 349 21.44 -4.00 -28.72
C ASN A 349 21.31 -2.58 -29.29
N HIS A 350 20.87 -2.40 -30.54
CA HIS A 350 20.66 -1.09 -31.15
C HIS A 350 19.34 -0.42 -30.73
N ILE A 351 18.51 -1.08 -29.91
CA ILE A 351 17.26 -0.51 -29.39
C ILE A 351 17.57 0.61 -28.38
N GLN A 352 17.42 1.85 -28.88
CA GLN A 352 17.58 3.15 -28.23
C GLN A 352 17.73 3.14 -26.70
N ASP A 353 18.91 3.58 -26.26
CA ASP A 353 19.16 4.08 -24.90
C ASP A 353 18.26 5.30 -24.66
N SER A 354 17.04 5.10 -24.19
CA SER A 354 16.19 6.21 -23.75
C SER A 354 16.61 6.67 -22.35
N ILE A 355 16.56 7.98 -22.10
CA ILE A 355 16.99 8.60 -20.83
C ILE A 355 16.30 7.96 -19.61
N SER A 356 15.07 7.46 -19.82
CA SER A 356 14.24 6.85 -18.78
C SER A 356 14.65 5.44 -18.36
N PHE A 357 15.55 4.76 -19.09
CA PHE A 357 15.94 3.38 -18.77
C PHE A 357 17.46 3.25 -18.58
N SER A 358 17.87 2.21 -17.87
CA SER A 358 19.26 1.81 -17.74
C SER A 358 19.79 1.32 -19.09
N GLN A 359 21.13 1.29 -19.23
CA GLN A 359 21.76 0.42 -20.22
C GLN A 359 21.38 -1.04 -19.93
N TRP A 360 21.46 -1.88 -20.96
CA TRP A 360 21.32 -3.32 -20.78
C TRP A 360 22.45 -3.85 -19.87
N LEU A 361 22.04 -4.62 -18.87
CA LEU A 361 22.91 -5.29 -17.92
C LEU A 361 22.83 -6.79 -18.16
N VAL A 362 23.98 -7.46 -18.05
CA VAL A 362 24.14 -8.88 -18.30
C VAL A 362 24.57 -9.55 -17.01
N ARG A 363 23.82 -10.54 -16.58
CA ARG A 363 24.18 -11.39 -15.46
C ARG A 363 25.11 -12.49 -15.94
N ARG A 364 26.30 -12.58 -15.33
CA ARG A 364 27.26 -13.67 -15.48
C ARG A 364 27.08 -14.68 -14.35
N LEU A 365 27.41 -15.94 -14.63
CA LEU A 365 27.52 -16.96 -13.60
C LEU A 365 28.95 -16.88 -13.00
N VAL A 366 29.07 -16.70 -11.68
CA VAL A 366 30.37 -16.71 -10.97
C VAL A 366 30.34 -17.84 -9.97
N ASN A 367 31.35 -18.72 -10.02
CA ASN A 367 31.60 -19.68 -8.95
C ASN A 367 32.23 -18.95 -7.76
N ASN A 368 31.75 -19.26 -6.55
CA ASN A 368 32.61 -19.20 -5.36
C ASN A 368 33.45 -20.47 -5.30
#